data_AF-T2HNX9-F1
#
_entry.id   AF-T2HNX9-F1
#
_cell.length_a   1.000
_cell.length_b   1.000
_cell.length_c   1.000
_cell.angle_alpha   90.00
_cell.angle_beta   90.00
_cell.angle_gamma   90.00
#
_symmetry.space_group_name_H-M   'P 1'
#
loop_
_entity.id
_entity.type
_entity.pdbx_description
1 polymer ?
#
loop_
_entity_poly.entity_id
_entity_poly.type
_entity_poly.pdbx_seq_one_letter_code
_entity_poly.pdbx_strand_id
1 'polypeptide(L)'
;EYEKIAKTLKENDPPIPVAKIDATAATSLASRFDVSGYPTIKILKKGQPVDYDGSRTEDEIVAKVKEVSDPNWTPPPEATMVLTQDNFDDVVNSADIILVEFYAPWCGHCKRLAPEYEKAAQELSKRTPPIPLAKVDATAETDLAKKFDVSGYPTLKIFRKGKPYDYNGPREKYGIVDYMIEQAGPPSKQIQATKQVQEFLKDGDDVIIIGIFSGETDKAYQLYQEAANGLREDYKFHHTFSNEIAKLLKASPGKLVVMQPEKFQSKHEPKMHVLDLKDSTDGSEIKEHVLKHALPLVGHRKPSNDVKRYTKRPLVVVYYTVDFSFDYRVATQYWRGKVLEVAKDFPEYVFAVSDEEDYSSEIKDLGLLESGEDVNVAILDEGGKKYAME
;
A
#
# COMPACT_ATOMS: atom_id res chain seq x y z
N GLU A 1 17.90 -23.18 -33.15
CA GLU A 1 17.05 -21.98 -33.03
C GLU A 1 17.73 -20.72 -33.56
N TYR A 2 18.71 -20.10 -32.88
CA TYR A 2 19.33 -18.84 -33.35
C TYR A 2 19.90 -18.86 -34.80
N GLU A 3 20.54 -19.95 -35.22
CA GLU A 3 21.05 -20.08 -36.59
C GLU A 3 19.94 -20.16 -37.64
N LYS A 4 18.79 -20.75 -37.29
CA LYS A 4 17.62 -20.79 -38.17
C LYS A 4 17.01 -19.39 -38.31
N ILE A 5 16.81 -18.69 -37.19
CA ILE A 5 16.36 -17.29 -37.18
C ILE A 5 17.28 -16.42 -38.06
N ALA A 6 18.60 -16.56 -37.92
CA ALA A 6 19.57 -15.82 -38.73
C ALA A 6 19.48 -16.16 -40.23
N LYS A 7 19.26 -17.43 -40.57
CA LYS A 7 19.04 -17.85 -41.97
C LYS A 7 17.75 -17.25 -42.53
N THR A 8 16.64 -17.39 -41.81
CA THR A 8 15.31 -16.90 -42.22
C THR A 8 15.30 -15.38 -42.39
N LEU A 9 15.96 -14.62 -41.50
CA LEU A 9 16.05 -13.16 -41.59
C LEU A 9 17.03 -12.67 -42.67
N LYS A 10 18.06 -13.45 -43.00
CA LYS A 10 18.97 -13.17 -44.11
C LYS A 10 18.29 -13.32 -45.48
N GLU A 11 17.30 -14.20 -45.57
CA GLU A 11 16.48 -14.41 -46.78
C GLU A 11 15.34 -13.37 -46.92
N ASN A 12 15.18 -12.47 -45.94
CA ASN A 12 14.24 -11.34 -46.04
C ASN A 12 14.67 -10.35 -47.13
N ASP A 13 13.74 -9.58 -47.69
CA ASP A 13 14.01 -8.47 -48.60
C ASP A 13 13.51 -7.15 -47.99
N PRO A 14 14.40 -6.22 -47.58
CA PRO A 14 15.86 -6.35 -47.57
C PRO A 14 16.34 -7.33 -46.47
N PRO A 15 17.54 -7.93 -46.62
CA PRO A 15 18.10 -8.83 -45.61
C PRO A 15 18.26 -8.16 -44.25
N ILE A 16 17.88 -8.85 -43.17
CA ILE A 16 17.99 -8.35 -41.80
C ILE A 16 19.16 -9.05 -41.08
N PRO A 17 20.25 -8.36 -40.75
CA PRO A 17 21.39 -8.95 -40.06
C PRO A 17 21.05 -9.38 -38.63
N VAL A 18 21.55 -10.54 -38.23
CA VAL A 18 21.47 -11.04 -36.85
C VAL A 18 22.89 -11.13 -36.29
N ALA A 19 23.09 -10.57 -35.09
CA ALA A 19 24.35 -10.63 -34.38
C ALA A 19 24.16 -11.31 -33.02
N LYS A 20 25.19 -12.02 -32.56
CA LYS A 20 25.30 -12.53 -31.19
C LYS A 20 26.45 -11.82 -30.49
N ILE A 21 26.25 -11.46 -29.23
CA ILE A 21 27.23 -10.75 -28.42
C ILE A 21 27.37 -11.50 -27.11
N ASP A 22 28.61 -11.79 -26.72
CA ASP A 22 28.89 -12.25 -25.37
C ASP A 22 28.84 -11.04 -24.43
N ALA A 23 27.70 -10.85 -23.78
CA ALA A 23 27.47 -9.74 -22.87
C ALA A 23 28.28 -9.85 -21.56
N THR A 24 28.84 -11.03 -21.24
CA THR A 24 29.75 -11.19 -20.09
C THR A 24 31.15 -10.65 -20.38
N ALA A 25 31.56 -10.67 -21.64
CA ALA A 25 32.80 -10.06 -22.11
C ALA A 25 32.61 -8.57 -22.50
N ALA A 26 31.48 -8.23 -23.12
CA ALA A 26 31.18 -6.89 -23.63
C ALA A 26 30.33 -6.06 -22.65
N THR A 27 30.78 -5.91 -21.41
CA THR A 27 29.99 -5.32 -20.31
C THR A 27 29.52 -3.89 -20.55
N SER A 28 30.33 -3.04 -21.19
CA SER A 28 29.94 -1.67 -21.56
C SER A 28 28.82 -1.65 -22.61
N LEU A 29 28.85 -2.58 -23.56
CA LEU A 29 27.82 -2.70 -24.59
C LEU A 29 26.53 -3.29 -24.04
N ALA A 30 26.64 -4.30 -23.16
CA ALA A 30 25.52 -4.85 -22.41
C ALA A 30 24.83 -3.76 -21.57
N SER A 31 25.61 -2.93 -20.89
CA SER A 31 25.10 -1.79 -20.11
C SER A 31 24.44 -0.73 -20.98
N ARG A 32 25.00 -0.43 -22.16
CA ARG A 32 24.42 0.54 -23.10
C ARG A 32 23.04 0.14 -23.60
N PHE A 33 22.78 -1.16 -23.73
CA PHE A 33 21.52 -1.71 -24.22
C PHE A 33 20.70 -2.37 -23.10
N ASP A 34 21.00 -2.07 -21.84
CA ASP A 34 20.18 -2.51 -20.70
C ASP A 34 20.00 -4.02 -20.60
N VAL A 35 21.04 -4.76 -20.96
CA VAL A 35 21.07 -6.22 -20.82
C VAL A 35 21.40 -6.57 -19.37
N SER A 36 20.39 -6.96 -18.60
CA SER A 36 20.53 -7.34 -17.18
C SER A 36 20.25 -8.81 -16.89
N GLY A 37 20.00 -9.62 -17.92
CA GLY A 37 19.74 -11.06 -17.82
C GLY A 37 20.16 -11.75 -19.11
N TYR A 38 20.34 -13.08 -19.05
CA TYR A 38 20.82 -13.84 -20.20
C TYR A 38 19.91 -15.05 -20.46
N PRO A 39 19.55 -15.34 -21.72
CA PRO A 39 19.75 -14.52 -22.91
C PRO A 39 18.74 -13.36 -23.03
N THR A 40 19.17 -12.20 -23.53
CA THR A 40 18.28 -11.07 -23.90
C THR A 40 18.34 -10.85 -25.42
N ILE A 41 17.17 -10.64 -26.03
CA ILE A 41 17.04 -10.30 -27.45
C ILE A 41 16.69 -8.81 -27.54
N LYS A 42 17.42 -8.07 -28.37
CA LYS A 42 17.14 -6.66 -28.71
C LYS A 42 17.04 -6.53 -30.22
N ILE A 43 16.02 -5.83 -30.70
CA ILE A 43 15.83 -5.52 -32.12
C ILE A 43 16.27 -4.07 -32.33
N LEU A 44 17.18 -3.80 -33.27
CA LEU A 44 17.68 -2.44 -33.51
C LEU A 44 17.06 -1.85 -34.79
N LYS A 45 16.25 -0.80 -34.65
CA LYS A 45 15.74 -0.02 -35.78
C LYS A 45 16.52 1.28 -35.89
N LYS A 46 17.38 1.41 -36.92
CA LYS A 46 18.23 2.60 -37.13
C LYS A 46 19.03 3.00 -35.87
N GLY A 47 19.49 2.00 -35.11
CA GLY A 47 20.23 2.19 -33.86
C GLY A 47 19.38 2.37 -32.60
N GLN A 48 18.06 2.53 -32.72
CA GLN A 48 17.14 2.53 -31.57
C GLN A 48 16.81 1.11 -31.14
N PRO A 49 17.01 0.74 -29.87
CA PRO A 49 16.64 -0.57 -29.37
C PRO A 49 15.14 -0.69 -29.16
N VAL A 50 14.60 -1.85 -29.55
CA VAL A 50 13.25 -2.31 -29.28
C VAL A 50 13.37 -3.61 -28.51
N ASP A 51 12.73 -3.65 -27.35
CA ASP A 51 12.76 -4.80 -26.46
C ASP A 51 11.87 -5.92 -26.99
N TYR A 52 12.34 -7.16 -26.78
CA TYR A 52 11.60 -8.36 -27.16
C TYR A 52 11.21 -9.15 -25.91
N ASP A 53 9.92 -9.24 -25.63
CA ASP A 53 9.34 -9.94 -24.48
C ASP A 53 8.45 -11.13 -24.88
N GLY A 54 8.41 -11.47 -26.18
CA GLY A 54 7.69 -12.63 -26.72
C GLY A 54 8.36 -13.97 -26.42
N SER A 55 7.75 -15.06 -26.87
CA SER A 55 8.31 -16.41 -26.70
C SER A 55 9.60 -16.56 -27.51
N ARG A 56 10.51 -17.42 -27.06
CA ARG A 56 11.82 -17.61 -27.73
C ARG A 56 11.75 -18.64 -28.88
N THR A 57 10.66 -18.63 -29.64
CA THR A 57 10.47 -19.48 -30.83
C THR A 57 10.95 -18.75 -32.09
N GLU A 58 11.39 -19.50 -33.10
CA GLU A 58 11.79 -18.93 -34.39
C GLU A 58 10.67 -18.05 -34.98
N ASP A 59 9.45 -18.57 -35.02
CA ASP A 59 8.31 -17.90 -35.66
C ASP A 59 7.98 -16.55 -35.00
N GLU A 60 7.90 -16.49 -33.66
CA GLU A 60 7.58 -15.23 -32.96
C GLU A 60 8.70 -14.19 -33.07
N ILE A 61 9.96 -14.61 -32.96
CA ILE A 61 11.11 -13.70 -33.09
C ILE A 61 11.15 -13.14 -34.52
N VAL A 62 11.03 -14.00 -35.53
CA VAL A 62 11.05 -13.59 -36.94
C VAL A 62 9.88 -12.66 -37.25
N ALA A 63 8.68 -12.97 -36.77
CA ALA A 63 7.50 -12.13 -36.96
C ALA A 63 7.72 -10.72 -36.38
N LYS A 64 8.21 -10.63 -35.13
CA LYS A 64 8.44 -9.33 -34.49
C LYS A 64 9.56 -8.53 -35.15
N VAL A 65 10.64 -9.19 -35.57
CA VAL A 65 11.73 -8.52 -36.30
C VAL A 65 11.23 -7.97 -37.63
N LYS A 66 10.42 -8.73 -38.39
CA LYS A 66 9.82 -8.26 -39.64
C LYS A 66 8.89 -7.08 -39.43
N GLU A 67 8.03 -7.11 -38.41
CA GLU A 67 7.17 -5.99 -38.02
C GLU A 67 8.01 -4.72 -37.77
N VAL A 68 9.03 -4.79 -36.92
CA VAL A 68 9.90 -3.64 -36.59
C VAL A 68 10.72 -3.18 -37.80
N SER A 69 11.03 -4.09 -38.73
CA SER A 69 11.82 -3.77 -39.94
C SER A 69 11.05 -2.94 -40.97
N ASP A 70 9.71 -2.93 -40.93
CA ASP A 70 8.87 -2.15 -41.86
C ASP A 70 9.30 -0.67 -41.87
N PRO A 71 9.56 -0.04 -43.03
CA PRO A 71 9.99 1.35 -43.12
C PRO A 71 9.07 2.36 -42.42
N ASN A 72 7.78 2.06 -42.33
CA ASN A 72 6.75 2.88 -41.70
C ASN A 72 6.48 2.48 -40.24
N TRP A 73 7.17 1.47 -39.72
CA TRP A 73 7.07 1.11 -38.31
C TRP A 73 7.57 2.26 -37.44
N THR A 74 6.74 2.62 -36.47
CA THR A 74 7.07 3.55 -35.39
C THR A 74 6.84 2.84 -34.07
N PRO A 75 7.61 3.16 -33.02
CA PRO A 75 7.33 2.63 -31.68
C PRO A 75 5.88 2.95 -31.31
N PRO A 76 5.18 2.03 -30.61
CA PRO A 76 3.86 2.34 -30.06
C PRO A 76 3.92 3.64 -29.26
N PRO A 77 2.89 4.51 -29.35
CA PRO A 77 2.78 5.65 -28.48
C PRO A 77 2.83 5.20 -27.02
N GLU A 78 3.60 5.90 -26.19
CA GLU A 78 3.57 5.67 -24.75
C GLU A 78 2.20 6.10 -24.21
N ALA A 79 1.55 5.21 -23.48
CA ALA A 79 0.33 5.45 -22.71
C ALA A 79 0.63 6.21 -21.42
N THR A 80 1.89 6.18 -20.96
CA THR A 80 2.35 6.98 -19.83
C THR A 80 2.57 8.44 -20.22
N MET A 81 2.08 9.36 -19.40
CA MET A 81 2.31 10.80 -19.59
C MET A 81 3.70 11.19 -19.09
N VAL A 82 4.41 12.05 -19.83
CA VAL A 82 5.66 12.65 -19.34
C VAL A 82 5.34 13.96 -18.64
N LEU A 83 5.70 14.04 -17.35
CA LEU A 83 5.53 15.25 -16.56
C LEU A 83 6.88 15.94 -16.33
N THR A 84 6.84 17.26 -16.42
CA THR A 84 7.94 18.18 -16.13
C THR A 84 7.44 19.24 -15.17
N GLN A 85 8.33 20.07 -14.62
CA GLN A 85 7.95 21.16 -13.74
C GLN A 85 6.86 22.09 -14.33
N ASP A 86 6.84 22.26 -15.65
CA ASP A 86 5.91 23.15 -16.34
C ASP A 86 4.46 22.65 -16.36
N ASN A 87 4.24 21.33 -16.39
CA ASN A 87 2.90 20.74 -16.53
C ASN A 87 2.45 19.92 -15.31
N PHE A 88 3.35 19.65 -14.37
CA PHE A 88 3.11 18.71 -13.28
C PHE A 88 1.87 19.08 -12.48
N ASP A 89 1.84 20.30 -11.93
CA ASP A 89 0.79 20.75 -11.02
C ASP A 89 -0.58 20.75 -11.72
N ASP A 90 -0.66 21.22 -12.98
CA ASP A 90 -1.90 21.22 -13.75
C ASP A 90 -2.46 19.81 -13.96
N VAL A 91 -1.59 18.85 -14.32
CA VAL A 91 -2.00 17.45 -14.57
C VAL A 91 -2.44 16.78 -13.27
N VAL A 92 -1.63 16.85 -12.20
CA VAL A 92 -1.94 16.13 -10.95
C VAL A 92 -3.11 16.74 -10.19
N ASN A 93 -3.34 18.05 -10.28
CA ASN A 93 -4.48 18.72 -9.65
C ASN A 93 -5.80 18.41 -10.39
N SER A 94 -5.74 18.23 -11.71
CA SER A 94 -6.93 17.96 -12.53
C SER A 94 -7.36 16.50 -12.48
N ALA A 95 -6.46 15.57 -12.13
CA ALA A 95 -6.77 14.15 -12.02
C ALA A 95 -7.43 13.80 -10.68
N ASP A 96 -8.54 13.07 -10.72
CA ASP A 96 -9.15 12.49 -9.50
C ASP A 96 -8.18 11.51 -8.81
N ILE A 97 -7.46 10.74 -9.61
CA ILE A 97 -6.35 9.89 -9.19
C ILE A 97 -5.37 9.72 -10.34
N ILE A 98 -4.07 9.82 -10.08
CA ILE A 98 -2.99 9.55 -11.04
C ILE A 98 -1.84 8.86 -10.31
N LEU A 99 -1.20 7.88 -10.95
CA LEU A 99 0.04 7.28 -10.46
C LEU A 99 1.22 7.92 -11.19
N VAL A 100 2.24 8.35 -10.45
CA VAL A 100 3.45 8.99 -10.99
C VAL A 100 4.69 8.20 -10.59
N GLU A 101 5.50 7.84 -11.59
CA GLU A 101 6.83 7.25 -11.42
C GLU A 101 7.91 8.33 -11.48
N PHE A 102 8.63 8.50 -10.37
CA PHE A 102 9.88 9.24 -10.35
C PHE A 102 11.03 8.28 -10.62
N TYR A 103 11.67 8.42 -11.77
CA TYR A 103 12.69 7.49 -12.26
C TYR A 103 14.01 8.19 -12.59
N ALA A 104 15.05 7.38 -12.80
CA ALA A 104 16.31 7.82 -13.38
C ALA A 104 16.62 6.96 -14.62
N PRO A 105 17.03 7.55 -15.76
CA PRO A 105 17.26 6.82 -17.01
C PRO A 105 18.32 5.72 -16.93
N TRP A 106 19.22 5.79 -15.96
CA TRP A 106 20.29 4.80 -15.75
C TRP A 106 19.93 3.73 -14.71
N CYS A 107 18.82 3.87 -13.98
CA CYS A 107 18.47 2.95 -12.90
C CYS A 107 17.93 1.63 -13.45
N GLY A 108 18.61 0.53 -13.11
CA GLY A 108 18.22 -0.82 -13.52
C GLY A 108 16.83 -1.26 -13.00
N HIS A 109 16.41 -0.79 -11.83
CA HIS A 109 15.05 -1.06 -11.33
C HIS A 109 13.97 -0.33 -12.15
N CYS A 110 14.23 0.91 -12.57
CA CYS A 110 13.31 1.69 -13.41
C CYS A 110 13.14 1.03 -14.78
N LYS A 111 14.25 0.58 -15.38
CA LYS A 111 14.25 -0.14 -16.66
C LYS A 111 13.42 -1.43 -16.63
N ARG A 112 13.43 -2.13 -15.49
CA ARG A 112 12.58 -3.33 -15.30
C ARG A 112 11.11 -2.98 -15.09
N LEU A 113 10.81 -1.86 -14.44
CA LEU A 113 9.43 -1.39 -14.21
C LEU A 113 8.79 -0.82 -15.47
N ALA A 114 9.54 -0.10 -16.30
CA ALA A 114 9.04 0.59 -17.49
C ALA A 114 8.07 -0.23 -18.37
N PRO A 115 8.38 -1.48 -18.79
CA PRO A 115 7.45 -2.28 -19.59
C PRO A 115 6.17 -2.66 -18.82
N GLU A 116 6.26 -2.96 -17.54
CA GLU A 116 5.12 -3.32 -16.69
C GLU A 116 4.21 -2.10 -16.45
N TYR A 117 4.83 -0.94 -16.21
CA TYR A 117 4.16 0.33 -15.97
C TYR A 117 3.42 0.83 -17.21
N GLU A 118 4.04 0.71 -18.38
CA GLU A 118 3.44 1.06 -19.67
C GLU A 118 2.25 0.14 -20.01
N LYS A 119 2.38 -1.18 -19.80
CA LYS A 119 1.26 -2.12 -19.95
C LYS A 119 0.13 -1.84 -18.97
N ALA A 120 0.43 -1.42 -17.74
CA ALA A 120 -0.58 -1.04 -16.76
C ALA A 120 -1.29 0.26 -17.18
N ALA A 121 -0.56 1.25 -17.68
CA ALA A 121 -1.12 2.52 -18.16
C ALA A 121 -2.12 2.28 -19.30
N GLN A 122 -1.77 1.42 -20.26
CA GLN A 122 -2.64 1.02 -21.36
C GLN A 122 -3.93 0.32 -20.90
N GLU A 123 -3.86 -0.47 -19.84
CA GLU A 123 -5.04 -1.17 -19.32
C GLU A 123 -5.94 -0.22 -18.53
N LEU A 124 -5.34 0.62 -17.69
CA LEU A 124 -6.04 1.58 -16.85
C LEU A 124 -6.67 2.73 -17.64
N SER A 125 -6.10 3.09 -18.80
CA SER A 125 -6.68 4.09 -19.72
C SER A 125 -7.97 3.63 -20.39
N LYS A 126 -8.25 2.32 -20.43
CA LYS A 126 -9.50 1.77 -21.01
C LYS A 126 -10.68 1.83 -20.04
N ARG A 127 -10.45 2.17 -18.77
CA ARG A 127 -11.51 2.26 -17.75
C ARG A 127 -12.36 3.52 -17.94
N THR A 128 -13.53 3.49 -17.32
CA THR A 128 -14.43 4.65 -17.21
C THR A 128 -14.73 4.91 -15.73
N PRO A 129 -14.18 5.98 -15.12
CA PRO A 129 -13.18 6.90 -15.68
C PRO A 129 -11.78 6.26 -15.83
N PRO A 130 -10.94 6.77 -16.74
CA PRO A 130 -9.57 6.30 -16.91
C PRO A 130 -8.73 6.63 -15.67
N ILE A 131 -7.75 5.79 -15.36
CA ILE A 131 -6.73 6.10 -14.34
C ILE A 131 -5.41 6.37 -15.06
N PRO A 132 -4.98 7.64 -15.18
CA PRO A 132 -3.74 7.98 -15.84
C PRO A 132 -2.53 7.49 -15.04
N LEU A 133 -1.49 7.10 -15.76
CA LEU A 133 -0.15 6.85 -15.25
C LEU A 133 0.80 7.84 -15.91
N ALA A 134 1.75 8.33 -15.15
CA ALA A 134 2.73 9.30 -15.59
C ALA A 134 4.13 8.98 -15.07
N LYS A 135 5.14 9.61 -15.68
CA LYS A 135 6.55 9.48 -15.30
C LYS A 135 7.24 10.84 -15.31
N VAL A 136 8.19 10.99 -14.39
CA VAL A 136 9.05 12.16 -14.20
C VAL A 136 10.49 11.68 -14.16
N ASP A 137 11.34 12.20 -15.05
CA ASP A 137 12.78 12.02 -14.93
C ASP A 137 13.29 12.90 -13.77
N ALA A 138 13.42 12.30 -12.60
CA ALA A 138 13.83 12.99 -11.38
C ALA A 138 15.29 13.47 -11.41
N THR A 139 16.09 13.01 -12.39
CA THR A 139 17.46 13.49 -12.60
C THR A 139 17.50 14.80 -13.39
N ALA A 140 16.47 15.06 -14.21
CA ALA A 140 16.28 16.33 -14.90
C ALA A 140 15.43 17.29 -14.04
N GLU A 141 14.33 16.80 -13.47
CA GLU A 141 13.33 17.56 -12.72
C GLU A 141 13.63 17.57 -11.21
N THR A 142 14.83 18.04 -10.84
CA THR A 142 15.35 17.89 -9.47
C THR A 142 14.51 18.60 -8.40
N ASP A 143 13.80 19.67 -8.75
CA ASP A 143 12.94 20.39 -7.80
C ASP A 143 11.64 19.63 -7.52
N LEU A 144 11.09 18.92 -8.50
CA LEU A 144 9.98 17.98 -8.25
C LEU A 144 10.44 16.82 -7.38
N ALA A 145 11.64 16.27 -7.63
CA ALA A 145 12.21 15.20 -6.83
C ALA A 145 12.36 15.63 -5.35
N LYS A 146 12.86 16.84 -5.08
CA LYS A 146 12.93 17.41 -3.73
C LYS A 146 11.56 17.68 -3.12
N LYS A 147 10.63 18.28 -3.87
CA LYS A 147 9.26 18.61 -3.41
C LYS A 147 8.52 17.40 -2.86
N PHE A 148 8.79 16.22 -3.41
CA PHE A 148 8.14 14.97 -3.04
C PHE A 148 9.09 13.96 -2.36
N ASP A 149 10.19 14.43 -1.77
CA ASP A 149 11.12 13.61 -0.97
C ASP A 149 11.61 12.33 -1.68
N VAL A 150 11.87 12.41 -2.98
CA VAL A 150 12.36 11.29 -3.78
C VAL A 150 13.84 11.07 -3.48
N SER A 151 14.13 10.05 -2.67
CA SER A 151 15.49 9.68 -2.24
C SER A 151 16.05 8.43 -2.94
N GLY A 152 15.23 7.74 -3.74
CA GLY A 152 15.61 6.53 -4.46
C GLY A 152 14.73 6.29 -5.69
N TYR A 153 15.17 5.37 -6.56
CA TYR A 153 14.50 5.10 -7.84
C TYR A 153 14.24 3.60 -8.07
N PRO A 154 13.06 3.24 -8.63
CA PRO A 154 11.91 4.10 -8.86
C PRO A 154 11.17 4.38 -7.54
N THR A 155 10.64 5.60 -7.43
CA THR A 155 9.67 5.98 -6.40
C THR A 155 8.32 6.20 -7.07
N LEU A 156 7.29 5.49 -6.62
CA LEU A 156 5.94 5.61 -7.13
C LEU A 156 5.09 6.39 -6.12
N LYS A 157 4.31 7.35 -6.59
CA LYS A 157 3.37 8.12 -5.76
C LYS A 157 2.02 8.24 -6.43
N ILE A 158 0.97 8.08 -5.64
CA ILE A 158 -0.41 8.35 -6.05
C ILE A 158 -0.70 9.80 -5.74
N PHE A 159 -1.28 10.52 -6.69
CA PHE A 159 -1.82 11.84 -6.46
C PHE A 159 -3.34 11.79 -6.58
N ARG A 160 -4.04 12.45 -5.65
CA ARG A 160 -5.49 12.64 -5.71
C ARG A 160 -5.75 14.13 -5.63
N LYS A 161 -6.17 14.75 -6.74
CA LYS A 161 -6.41 16.20 -6.80
C LYS A 161 -5.20 16.97 -6.25
N GLY A 162 -4.01 16.58 -6.68
CA GLY A 162 -2.74 17.17 -6.24
C GLY A 162 -2.15 16.67 -4.93
N LYS A 163 -2.91 15.97 -4.08
CA LYS A 163 -2.40 15.48 -2.80
C LYS A 163 -1.60 14.19 -2.97
N PRO A 164 -0.31 14.14 -2.55
CA PRO A 164 0.54 12.97 -2.72
C PRO A 164 0.30 11.92 -1.64
N TYR A 165 0.37 10.66 -2.04
CA TYR A 165 0.35 9.47 -1.20
C TYR A 165 1.39 8.47 -1.71
N ASP A 166 1.97 7.68 -0.82
CA ASP A 166 2.92 6.65 -1.22
C ASP A 166 2.21 5.47 -1.87
N TYR A 167 2.87 4.88 -2.87
CA TYR A 167 2.42 3.66 -3.51
C TYR A 167 3.05 2.45 -2.82
N ASN A 168 2.23 1.60 -2.21
CA ASN A 168 2.67 0.40 -1.49
C ASN A 168 2.29 -0.91 -2.22
N GLY A 169 1.86 -0.81 -3.48
CA GLY A 169 1.44 -1.95 -4.28
C GLY A 169 2.58 -2.72 -4.97
N PRO A 170 2.27 -3.84 -5.64
CA PRO A 170 3.24 -4.60 -6.44
C PRO A 170 3.68 -3.86 -7.71
N ARG A 171 4.85 -4.18 -8.26
CA ARG A 171 5.45 -3.43 -9.39
C ARG A 171 5.26 -4.11 -10.74
N GLU A 172 4.50 -5.19 -10.78
CA GLU A 172 4.10 -5.92 -11.97
C GLU A 172 2.77 -5.38 -12.52
N LYS A 173 2.55 -5.49 -13.83
CA LYS A 173 1.37 -4.95 -14.54
C LYS A 173 0.07 -5.20 -13.79
N TYR A 174 -0.25 -6.45 -13.49
CA TYR A 174 -1.53 -6.81 -12.86
C TYR A 174 -1.64 -6.27 -11.43
N GLY A 175 -0.54 -6.26 -10.67
CA GLY A 175 -0.52 -5.68 -9.33
C GLY A 175 -0.74 -4.17 -9.34
N ILE A 176 -0.14 -3.45 -10.30
CA ILE A 176 -0.37 -2.02 -10.50
C ILE A 176 -1.84 -1.76 -10.86
N VAL A 177 -2.38 -2.53 -11.81
CA VAL A 177 -3.77 -2.39 -12.27
C VAL A 177 -4.74 -2.61 -11.09
N ASP A 178 -4.63 -3.74 -10.39
CA ASP A 178 -5.53 -4.09 -9.30
C ASP A 178 -5.45 -3.07 -8.15
N TYR A 179 -4.23 -2.70 -7.75
CA TYR A 179 -4.02 -1.71 -6.70
C TYR A 179 -4.60 -0.35 -7.08
N MET A 180 -4.34 0.14 -8.31
CA MET A 180 -4.88 1.44 -8.74
C MET A 180 -6.40 1.43 -8.90
N ILE A 181 -7.00 0.31 -9.29
CA ILE A 181 -8.46 0.15 -9.31
C ILE A 181 -9.04 0.22 -7.90
N GLU A 182 -8.44 -0.49 -6.94
CA GLU A 182 -8.84 -0.41 -5.53
C GLU A 182 -8.71 1.02 -5.01
N GLN A 183 -7.58 1.67 -5.30
CA GLN A 183 -7.32 3.05 -4.92
C GLN A 183 -8.28 4.04 -5.58
N ALA A 184 -8.71 3.83 -6.81
CA ALA A 184 -9.72 4.67 -7.44
C ALA A 184 -11.12 4.49 -6.83
N GLY A 185 -11.36 3.38 -6.12
CA GLY A 185 -12.57 3.15 -5.35
C GLY A 185 -12.71 4.12 -4.16
N PRO A 186 -13.93 4.23 -3.61
CA PRO A 186 -14.20 5.10 -2.47
C PRO A 186 -13.34 4.68 -1.26
N PRO A 187 -12.75 5.63 -0.51
CA PRO A 187 -11.93 5.33 0.66
C PRO A 187 -12.72 4.79 1.84
N SER A 188 -14.05 4.92 1.80
CA SER A 188 -14.96 4.40 2.80
C SER A 188 -16.05 3.53 2.18
N LYS A 189 -16.39 2.42 2.85
CA LYS A 189 -17.47 1.51 2.44
C LYS A 189 -18.79 1.87 3.12
N GLN A 190 -19.87 1.96 2.34
CA GLN A 190 -21.20 2.22 2.89
C GLN A 190 -21.73 0.99 3.64
N ILE A 191 -22.24 1.21 4.85
CA ILE A 191 -22.97 0.24 5.65
C ILE A 191 -24.45 0.59 5.58
N GLN A 192 -25.27 -0.39 5.17
CA GLN A 192 -26.70 -0.20 4.94
C GLN A 192 -27.56 -0.89 6.01
N ALA A 193 -27.04 -1.94 6.66
CA ALA A 193 -27.76 -2.72 7.65
C ALA A 193 -27.07 -2.74 9.02
N THR A 194 -27.86 -2.69 10.10
CA THR A 194 -27.37 -2.82 11.49
C THR A 194 -26.64 -4.13 11.75
N LYS A 195 -26.98 -5.19 11.02
CA LYS A 195 -26.30 -6.49 11.09
C LYS A 195 -24.80 -6.37 10.78
N GLN A 196 -24.41 -5.58 9.79
CA GLN A 196 -23.00 -5.39 9.44
C GLN A 196 -22.21 -4.74 10.60
N VAL A 197 -22.81 -3.78 11.30
CA VAL A 197 -22.21 -3.16 12.49
C VAL A 197 -22.05 -4.19 13.61
N GLN A 198 -23.04 -5.06 13.80
CA GLN A 198 -22.97 -6.15 14.78
C GLN A 198 -21.90 -7.19 14.42
N GLU A 199 -21.73 -7.51 13.14
CA GLU A 199 -20.66 -8.39 12.64
C GLU A 199 -19.28 -7.76 12.91
N PHE A 200 -19.10 -6.46 12.65
CA PHE A 200 -17.85 -5.77 13.01
C PHE A 200 -17.56 -5.82 14.51
N LEU A 201 -18.58 -5.61 15.34
CA LEU A 201 -18.44 -5.65 16.79
C LEU A 201 -18.10 -7.04 17.32
N LYS A 202 -18.69 -8.10 16.76
CA LYS A 202 -18.49 -9.48 17.25
C LYS A 202 -17.25 -10.15 16.68
N ASP A 203 -17.06 -10.04 15.36
CA ASP A 203 -16.09 -10.83 14.62
C ASP A 203 -14.85 -10.01 14.22
N GLY A 204 -14.92 -8.67 14.33
CA GLY A 204 -13.83 -7.77 14.02
C GLY A 204 -12.59 -8.00 14.89
N ASP A 205 -11.42 -7.68 14.34
CA ASP A 205 -10.12 -7.81 15.02
C ASP A 205 -9.26 -6.54 15.00
N ASP A 206 -9.83 -5.44 14.52
CA ASP A 206 -9.20 -4.13 14.38
C ASP A 206 -10.24 -3.02 14.66
N VAL A 207 -9.77 -1.78 14.77
CA VAL A 207 -10.63 -0.62 15.06
C VAL A 207 -11.74 -0.45 14.02
N ILE A 208 -12.93 -0.10 14.51
CA ILE A 208 -14.13 0.14 13.71
C ILE A 208 -14.33 1.66 13.60
N ILE A 209 -14.28 2.18 12.38
CA ILE A 209 -14.40 3.62 12.08
C ILE A 209 -15.62 3.83 11.19
N ILE A 210 -16.64 4.51 11.73
CA ILE A 210 -17.92 4.75 11.04
C ILE A 210 -18.27 6.23 11.06
N GLY A 211 -18.34 6.84 9.88
CA GLY A 211 -18.95 8.16 9.69
C GLY A 211 -20.47 8.06 9.50
N ILE A 212 -21.23 8.97 10.11
CA ILE A 212 -22.69 9.02 10.05
C ILE A 212 -23.08 10.35 9.44
N PHE A 213 -23.81 10.31 8.32
CA PHE A 213 -24.08 11.50 7.50
C PHE A 213 -25.51 11.50 6.97
N SER A 214 -25.98 12.65 6.48
CA SER A 214 -27.33 12.74 5.90
C SER A 214 -27.42 12.24 4.46
N GLY A 215 -26.30 12.14 3.75
CA GLY A 215 -26.25 11.70 2.35
C GLY A 215 -24.92 12.06 1.68
N GLU A 216 -24.80 11.76 0.39
CA GLU A 216 -23.56 11.98 -0.37
C GLU A 216 -23.21 13.45 -0.58
N THR A 217 -24.21 14.33 -0.53
CA THR A 217 -24.02 15.80 -0.67
C THR A 217 -23.67 16.49 0.65
N ASP A 218 -23.59 15.74 1.75
CA ASP A 218 -23.18 16.26 3.06
C ASP A 218 -21.70 16.70 3.01
N LYS A 219 -21.40 17.94 3.40
CA LYS A 219 -20.02 18.44 3.43
C LYS A 219 -19.14 17.66 4.41
N ALA A 220 -19.71 17.26 5.55
CA ALA A 220 -18.98 16.47 6.54
C ALA A 220 -18.60 15.09 5.98
N TYR A 221 -19.44 14.53 5.10
CA TYR A 221 -19.11 13.31 4.37
C TYR A 221 -17.92 13.53 3.43
N GLN A 222 -17.87 14.63 2.69
CA GLN A 222 -16.75 14.93 1.80
C GLN A 222 -15.42 15.10 2.56
N LEU A 223 -15.43 15.84 3.68
CA LEU A 223 -14.28 15.96 4.58
C LEU A 223 -13.81 14.60 5.13
N TYR A 224 -14.76 13.76 5.52
CA TYR A 224 -14.49 12.41 5.98
C TYR A 224 -13.87 11.52 4.90
N GLN A 225 -14.38 11.57 3.67
CA GLN A 225 -13.80 10.84 2.54
C GLN A 225 -12.37 11.28 2.24
N GLU A 226 -12.10 12.58 2.32
CA GLU A 226 -10.75 13.12 2.14
C GLU A 226 -9.78 12.64 3.23
N ALA A 227 -10.18 12.70 4.50
CA ALA A 227 -9.36 12.18 5.60
C ALA A 227 -9.15 10.66 5.48
N ALA A 228 -10.19 9.91 5.09
CA ALA A 228 -10.11 8.48 4.86
C ALA A 228 -9.11 8.13 3.74
N ASN A 229 -9.01 8.93 2.68
CA ASN A 229 -7.98 8.74 1.64
C ASN A 229 -6.55 8.80 2.20
N GLY A 230 -6.29 9.63 3.21
CA GLY A 230 -4.98 9.73 3.84
C GLY A 230 -4.65 8.63 4.84
N LEU A 231 -5.62 7.78 5.18
CA LEU A 231 -5.47 6.73 6.19
C LEU A 231 -5.86 5.34 5.67
N ARG A 232 -6.33 5.21 4.43
CA ARG A 232 -6.89 3.95 3.87
C ARG A 232 -5.88 2.81 3.73
N GLU A 233 -4.58 3.11 3.67
CA GLU A 233 -3.53 2.08 3.69
C GLU A 233 -3.44 1.37 5.04
N ASP A 234 -3.78 2.09 6.10
CA ASP A 234 -3.66 1.62 7.47
C ASP A 234 -5.00 1.24 8.08
N TYR A 235 -6.09 1.92 7.71
CA TYR A 235 -7.39 1.79 8.38
C TYR A 235 -8.54 1.59 7.39
N LYS A 236 -9.53 0.78 7.80
CA LYS A 236 -10.76 0.55 7.03
C LYS A 236 -11.85 1.51 7.48
N PHE A 237 -12.14 2.49 6.64
CA PHE A 237 -13.21 3.45 6.89
C PHE A 237 -14.55 2.92 6.38
N HIS A 238 -15.60 3.20 7.15
CA HIS A 238 -16.98 2.90 6.76
C HIS A 238 -17.86 4.12 6.98
N HIS A 239 -19.01 4.18 6.31
CA HIS A 239 -19.97 5.25 6.52
C HIS A 239 -21.39 4.76 6.41
N THR A 240 -22.35 5.55 6.88
CA THR A 240 -23.77 5.23 6.72
C THR A 240 -24.61 6.50 6.58
N PHE A 241 -25.70 6.35 5.84
CA PHE A 241 -26.80 7.32 5.78
C PHE A 241 -28.07 6.76 6.47
N SER A 242 -27.98 5.59 7.12
CA SER A 242 -29.11 4.91 7.73
C SER A 242 -29.44 5.48 9.11
N ASN A 243 -30.67 5.95 9.28
CA ASN A 243 -31.20 6.38 10.57
C ASN A 243 -31.25 5.24 11.61
N GLU A 244 -31.38 3.98 11.18
CA GLU A 244 -31.38 2.83 12.08
C GLU A 244 -29.98 2.58 12.66
N ILE A 245 -28.95 2.69 11.82
CA ILE A 245 -27.56 2.57 12.27
C ILE A 245 -27.20 3.75 13.17
N ALA A 246 -27.62 4.98 12.82
CA ALA A 246 -27.43 6.16 13.66
C ALA A 246 -28.03 5.96 15.08
N LYS A 247 -29.25 5.41 15.16
CA LYS A 247 -29.90 5.04 16.43
C LYS A 247 -29.14 3.95 17.19
N LEU A 248 -28.68 2.91 16.50
CA LEU A 248 -27.88 1.83 17.11
C LEU A 248 -26.61 2.37 17.76
N LEU A 249 -25.91 3.26 17.05
CA LEU A 249 -24.68 3.91 17.50
C LEU A 249 -24.92 5.10 18.43
N LYS A 250 -26.18 5.43 18.73
CA LYS A 250 -26.59 6.58 19.56
C LYS A 250 -25.96 7.90 19.11
N ALA A 251 -25.87 8.09 17.80
CA ALA A 251 -25.25 9.25 17.17
C ALA A 251 -26.18 9.85 16.10
N SER A 252 -25.91 11.10 15.72
CA SER A 252 -26.63 11.83 14.67
C SER A 252 -25.78 11.94 13.40
N PRO A 253 -26.36 12.36 12.27
CA PRO A 253 -25.57 12.85 11.13
C PRO A 253 -24.55 13.93 11.52
N GLY A 254 -23.43 13.99 10.80
CA GLY A 254 -22.30 14.88 11.07
C GLY A 254 -21.34 14.37 12.15
N LYS A 255 -21.28 13.06 12.38
CA LYS A 255 -20.47 12.45 13.45
C LYS A 255 -19.55 11.38 12.90
N LEU A 256 -18.35 11.30 13.46
CA LEU A 256 -17.43 10.19 13.31
C LEU A 256 -17.39 9.37 14.60
N VAL A 257 -17.66 8.07 14.50
CA VAL A 257 -17.59 7.13 15.62
C VAL A 257 -16.40 6.19 15.42
N VAL A 258 -15.52 6.15 16.42
CA VAL A 258 -14.41 5.20 16.50
C VAL A 258 -14.68 4.26 17.68
N MET A 259 -14.62 2.96 17.46
CA MET A 259 -14.89 1.96 18.49
C MET A 259 -14.09 0.68 18.27
N GLN A 260 -13.99 -0.13 19.31
CA GLN A 260 -13.26 -1.40 19.28
C GLN A 260 -14.25 -2.58 19.23
N PRO A 261 -13.89 -3.70 18.57
CA PRO A 261 -14.64 -4.96 18.67
C PRO A 261 -14.91 -5.33 20.13
N GLU A 262 -16.04 -5.99 20.40
CA GLU A 262 -16.52 -6.30 21.76
C GLU A 262 -15.47 -7.05 22.58
N LYS A 263 -14.70 -7.95 21.95
CA LYS A 263 -13.61 -8.70 22.60
C LYS A 263 -12.48 -7.81 23.14
N PHE A 264 -12.35 -6.57 22.65
CA PHE A 264 -11.35 -5.61 23.10
C PHE A 264 -11.92 -4.48 23.95
N GLN A 265 -13.24 -4.42 24.18
CA GLN A 265 -13.81 -3.41 25.07
C GLN A 265 -13.49 -3.73 26.53
N SER A 266 -13.47 -2.69 27.37
CA SER A 266 -13.30 -2.80 28.82
C SER A 266 -14.18 -1.81 29.58
N LYS A 267 -14.27 -1.96 30.90
CA LYS A 267 -14.97 -1.00 31.79
C LYS A 267 -14.14 0.26 32.08
N HIS A 268 -12.86 0.26 31.69
CA HIS A 268 -11.89 1.31 31.99
C HIS A 268 -11.77 2.34 30.86
N GLU A 269 -12.45 2.11 29.73
CA GLU A 269 -12.47 3.01 28.59
C GLU A 269 -13.90 3.16 28.03
N PRO A 270 -14.25 4.29 27.40
CA PRO A 270 -15.52 4.43 26.69
C PRO A 270 -15.67 3.38 25.58
N LYS A 271 -16.89 2.85 25.39
CA LYS A 271 -17.16 1.89 24.31
C LYS A 271 -17.07 2.51 22.90
N MET A 272 -17.24 3.83 22.80
CA MET A 272 -17.25 4.58 21.56
C MET A 272 -16.65 5.97 21.80
N HIS A 273 -15.87 6.43 20.84
CA HIS A 273 -15.30 7.78 20.80
C HIS A 273 -15.90 8.54 19.62
N VAL A 274 -16.66 9.58 19.92
CA VAL A 274 -17.39 10.36 18.92
C VAL A 274 -16.70 11.69 18.68
N LEU A 275 -16.51 12.05 17.42
CA LEU A 275 -16.07 13.37 16.96
C LEU A 275 -17.20 14.04 16.19
N ASP A 276 -17.39 15.32 16.47
CA ASP A 276 -18.36 16.17 15.79
C ASP A 276 -17.71 16.81 14.57
N LEU A 277 -18.22 16.48 13.37
CA LEU A 277 -17.73 17.03 12.11
C LEU A 277 -18.56 18.26 11.77
N LYS A 278 -17.91 19.41 11.77
CA LYS A 278 -18.49 20.72 11.42
C LYS A 278 -17.91 21.19 10.09
N ASP A 279 -18.53 22.19 9.48
CA ASP A 279 -18.01 22.83 8.26
C ASP A 279 -16.57 23.37 8.42
N SER A 280 -16.12 23.64 9.65
CA SER A 280 -14.77 24.11 9.97
C SER A 280 -13.78 23.01 10.34
N THR A 281 -14.20 21.74 10.38
CA THR A 281 -13.34 20.63 10.81
C THR A 281 -12.27 20.37 9.76
N ASP A 282 -11.00 20.41 10.16
CA ASP A 282 -9.88 20.05 9.31
C ASP A 282 -9.75 18.52 9.19
N GLY A 283 -9.26 18.02 8.05
CA GLY A 283 -8.94 16.61 7.88
C GLY A 283 -7.90 16.10 8.90
N SER A 284 -7.03 16.98 9.42
CA SER A 284 -6.09 16.64 10.49
C SER A 284 -6.78 16.27 11.79
N GLU A 285 -7.89 16.93 12.15
CA GLU A 285 -8.66 16.61 13.36
C GLU A 285 -9.27 15.21 13.28
N ILE A 286 -9.78 14.84 12.10
CA ILE A 286 -10.28 13.48 11.84
C ILE A 286 -9.14 12.46 12.00
N LYS A 287 -7.98 12.75 11.40
CA LYS A 287 -6.81 11.88 11.48
C LYS A 287 -6.35 11.70 12.93
N GLU A 288 -6.21 12.79 13.67
CA GLU A 288 -5.81 12.76 15.08
C GLU A 288 -6.80 11.96 15.93
N HIS A 289 -8.11 12.16 15.74
CA HIS A 289 -9.12 11.41 16.48
C HIS A 289 -9.09 9.91 16.19
N VAL A 290 -8.89 9.52 14.92
CA VAL A 290 -8.72 8.10 14.55
C VAL A 290 -7.46 7.54 15.19
N LEU A 291 -6.30 8.19 15.03
CA LEU A 291 -5.02 7.70 15.56
C LEU A 291 -5.03 7.58 17.08
N LYS A 292 -5.64 8.55 17.77
CA LYS A 292 -5.74 8.57 19.23
C LYS A 292 -6.56 7.41 19.79
N HIS A 293 -7.58 6.95 19.06
CA HIS A 293 -8.52 5.92 19.52
C HIS A 293 -8.41 4.60 18.70
N ALA A 294 -7.37 4.48 17.89
CA ALA A 294 -7.11 3.31 17.04
C ALA A 294 -6.80 2.04 17.84
N LEU A 295 -6.21 2.19 19.02
CA LEU A 295 -5.91 1.08 19.91
C LEU A 295 -6.90 1.04 21.08
N PRO A 296 -7.36 -0.15 21.48
CA PRO A 296 -7.97 -0.31 22.81
C PRO A 296 -6.91 -0.11 23.89
N LEU A 297 -7.33 0.11 25.14
CA LEU A 297 -6.43 0.25 26.28
C LEU A 297 -5.45 -0.92 26.42
N VAL A 298 -5.91 -2.15 26.14
CA VAL A 298 -5.05 -3.34 26.00
C VAL A 298 -5.49 -4.12 24.77
N GLY A 299 -4.70 -4.08 23.71
CA GLY A 299 -5.01 -4.75 22.43
C GLY A 299 -4.31 -6.09 22.25
N HIS A 300 -4.64 -6.79 21.16
CA HIS A 300 -3.91 -7.97 20.72
C HIS A 300 -2.89 -7.57 19.64
N ARG A 301 -1.60 -7.67 19.97
CA ARG A 301 -0.49 -7.49 19.03
C ARG A 301 -0.14 -8.83 18.39
N LYS A 302 -0.23 -8.86 17.06
CA LYS A 302 0.00 -10.01 16.18
C LYS A 302 1.02 -9.64 15.11
N PRO A 303 1.76 -10.61 14.53
CA PRO A 303 2.69 -10.33 13.44
C PRO A 303 2.06 -9.54 12.28
N SER A 304 0.77 -9.79 12.00
CA SER A 304 0.03 -9.13 10.92
C SER A 304 -0.36 -7.67 11.18
N ASN A 305 -0.41 -7.22 12.44
CA ASN A 305 -0.82 -5.84 12.79
C ASN A 305 0.29 -5.03 13.49
N ASP A 306 1.36 -5.68 13.94
CA ASP A 306 2.44 -5.08 14.73
C ASP A 306 2.97 -3.79 14.11
N VAL A 307 3.40 -3.87 12.85
CA VAL A 307 3.99 -2.75 12.10
C VAL A 307 3.01 -1.60 11.82
N LYS A 308 1.70 -1.85 11.88
CA LYS A 308 0.67 -0.83 11.62
C LYS A 308 0.02 -0.25 12.87
N ARG A 309 0.18 -0.91 14.02
CA ARG A 309 -0.59 -0.61 15.25
C ARG A 309 0.30 -0.43 16.47
N TYR A 310 1.34 -1.23 16.62
CA TYR A 310 2.15 -1.31 17.84
C TYR A 310 3.57 -0.78 17.61
N THR A 311 3.71 0.33 16.88
CA THR A 311 4.99 1.01 16.63
C THR A 311 5.33 2.07 17.66
N LYS A 312 4.33 2.62 18.36
CA LYS A 312 4.55 3.60 19.44
C LYS A 312 5.28 2.94 20.61
N ARG A 313 6.19 3.68 21.23
CA ARG A 313 6.99 3.28 22.38
C ARG A 313 6.80 4.30 23.53
N PRO A 314 7.02 3.90 24.79
CA PRO A 314 7.28 2.52 25.22
C PRO A 314 6.02 1.64 25.06
N LEU A 315 6.25 0.36 24.74
CA LEU A 315 5.22 -0.65 24.56
C LEU A 315 5.39 -1.73 25.62
N VAL A 316 4.37 -1.92 26.45
CA VAL A 316 4.30 -2.99 27.44
C VAL A 316 3.57 -4.17 26.80
N VAL A 317 4.26 -5.31 26.71
CA VAL A 317 3.73 -6.53 26.11
C VAL A 317 3.67 -7.63 27.16
N VAL A 318 2.52 -8.29 27.24
CA VAL A 318 2.30 -9.45 28.10
C VAL A 318 2.11 -10.67 27.20
N TYR A 319 3.01 -11.65 27.34
CA TYR A 319 3.05 -12.87 26.54
C TYR A 319 2.44 -14.04 27.31
N TYR A 320 1.49 -14.70 26.67
CA TYR A 320 0.85 -15.94 27.08
C TYR A 320 0.10 -16.53 25.87
N THR A 321 -0.55 -17.68 25.99
CA THR A 321 -1.41 -18.18 24.90
C THR A 321 -2.61 -17.24 24.66
N VAL A 322 -2.65 -16.54 23.52
CA VAL A 322 -3.72 -15.56 23.21
C VAL A 322 -4.63 -16.11 22.12
N ASP A 323 -5.76 -16.66 22.54
CA ASP A 323 -6.82 -17.11 21.63
C ASP A 323 -8.21 -16.57 22.03
N PHE A 324 -8.83 -15.83 21.12
CA PHE A 324 -10.19 -15.27 21.29
C PHE A 324 -11.29 -16.16 20.71
N SER A 325 -10.97 -17.37 20.25
CA SER A 325 -11.94 -18.37 19.82
C SER A 325 -12.87 -18.80 20.97
N PHE A 326 -14.00 -19.41 20.62
CA PHE A 326 -15.06 -19.71 21.60
C PHE A 326 -14.58 -20.54 22.80
N ASP A 327 -13.68 -21.50 22.55
CA ASP A 327 -13.20 -22.44 23.56
C ASP A 327 -12.14 -21.83 24.49
N TYR A 328 -11.34 -20.87 24.01
CA TYR A 328 -10.18 -20.36 24.74
C TYR A 328 -10.32 -18.90 25.21
N ARG A 329 -11.32 -18.15 24.70
CA ARG A 329 -11.53 -16.72 25.02
C ARG A 329 -11.64 -16.41 26.52
N VAL A 330 -12.10 -17.35 27.35
CA VAL A 330 -12.22 -17.13 28.80
C VAL A 330 -10.85 -16.99 29.46
N ALA A 331 -9.91 -17.87 29.13
CA ALA A 331 -8.54 -17.81 29.63
C ALA A 331 -7.84 -16.54 29.11
N THR A 332 -8.02 -16.23 27.82
CA THR A 332 -7.46 -15.01 27.22
C THR A 332 -7.95 -13.73 27.90
N GLN A 333 -9.25 -13.64 28.17
CA GLN A 333 -9.84 -12.49 28.84
C GLN A 333 -9.46 -12.41 30.32
N TYR A 334 -9.20 -13.54 30.98
CA TYR A 334 -8.74 -13.54 32.38
C TYR A 334 -7.42 -12.78 32.51
N TRP A 335 -6.41 -13.16 31.70
CA TRP A 335 -5.10 -12.51 31.72
C TRP A 335 -5.16 -11.08 31.23
N ARG A 336 -5.82 -10.82 30.09
CA ARG A 336 -6.04 -9.46 29.58
C ARG A 336 -6.71 -8.57 30.62
N GLY A 337 -7.67 -9.10 31.38
CA GLY A 337 -8.34 -8.41 32.47
C GLY A 337 -7.39 -7.94 33.57
N LYS A 338 -6.36 -8.72 33.90
CA LYS A 338 -5.31 -8.31 34.85
C LYS A 338 -4.46 -7.18 34.30
N VAL A 339 -4.06 -7.27 33.03
CA VAL A 339 -3.29 -6.21 32.35
C VAL A 339 -4.09 -4.91 32.32
N LEU A 340 -5.39 -4.98 32.03
CA LEU A 340 -6.29 -3.82 32.03
C LEU A 340 -6.36 -3.09 33.38
N GLU A 341 -6.32 -3.81 34.50
CA GLU A 341 -6.32 -3.17 35.83
C GLU A 341 -5.02 -2.40 36.12
N VAL A 342 -3.93 -2.71 35.42
CA VAL A 342 -2.68 -1.94 35.48
C VAL A 342 -2.70 -0.81 34.44
N ALA A 343 -3.01 -1.13 33.18
CA ALA A 343 -2.95 -0.20 32.05
C ALA A 343 -3.77 1.08 32.27
N LYS A 344 -4.90 1.00 32.99
CA LYS A 344 -5.75 2.16 33.29
C LYS A 344 -5.02 3.27 34.07
N ASP A 345 -4.00 2.90 34.84
CA ASP A 345 -3.24 3.83 35.70
C ASP A 345 -2.01 4.40 34.97
N PHE A 346 -1.71 3.94 33.75
CA PHE A 346 -0.56 4.36 32.92
C PHE A 346 -0.96 4.69 31.47
N PRO A 347 -1.85 5.68 31.25
CA PRO A 347 -2.37 6.02 29.92
C PRO A 347 -1.31 6.55 28.92
N GLU A 348 -0.13 6.92 29.39
CA GLU A 348 1.00 7.35 28.57
C GLU A 348 1.64 6.21 27.78
N TYR A 349 1.52 4.97 28.27
CA TYR A 349 2.11 3.77 27.67
C TYR A 349 1.11 3.01 26.82
N VAL A 350 1.62 2.31 25.81
CA VAL A 350 0.81 1.37 25.04
C VAL A 350 0.91 0.00 25.69
N PHE A 351 -0.23 -0.64 25.92
CA PHE A 351 -0.28 -2.01 26.44
C PHE A 351 -0.85 -2.96 25.39
N ALA A 352 -0.25 -4.14 25.29
CA ALA A 352 -0.73 -5.21 24.42
C ALA A 352 -0.54 -6.57 25.08
N VAL A 353 -1.37 -7.51 24.65
CA VAL A 353 -1.15 -8.95 24.83
C VAL A 353 -0.69 -9.54 23.50
N SER A 354 0.23 -10.50 23.56
CA SER A 354 0.77 -11.19 22.39
C SER A 354 0.81 -12.67 22.63
N ASP A 355 0.49 -13.44 21.59
CA ASP A 355 0.66 -14.89 21.64
C ASP A 355 2.16 -15.25 21.74
N GLU A 356 2.48 -16.15 22.65
CA GLU A 356 3.87 -16.53 22.93
C GLU A 356 4.51 -17.35 21.81
N GLU A 357 3.73 -18.09 21.03
CA GLU A 357 4.24 -18.86 19.90
C GLU A 357 4.62 -17.91 18.75
N ASP A 358 3.71 -16.96 18.44
CA ASP A 358 3.90 -15.92 17.43
C ASP A 358 5.17 -15.06 17.69
N TYR A 359 5.53 -14.86 18.95
CA TYR A 359 6.64 -14.00 19.39
C TYR A 359 7.77 -14.76 20.11
N SER A 360 7.87 -16.07 19.93
CA SER A 360 8.85 -16.94 20.60
C SER A 360 10.31 -16.49 20.45
N SER A 361 10.69 -15.95 19.29
CA SER A 361 12.04 -15.40 19.07
C SER A 361 12.31 -14.14 19.90
N GLU A 362 11.31 -13.26 20.02
CA GLU A 362 11.41 -12.04 20.83
C GLU A 362 11.53 -12.38 22.32
N ILE A 363 10.74 -13.34 22.80
CA ILE A 363 10.77 -13.86 24.18
C ILE A 363 12.14 -14.49 24.50
N LYS A 364 12.68 -15.27 23.56
CA LYS A 364 14.02 -15.87 23.68
C LYS A 364 15.11 -14.80 23.79
N ASP A 365 15.10 -13.80 22.91
CA ASP A 365 16.09 -12.72 22.90
C ASP A 365 16.03 -11.88 24.18
N LEU A 366 14.86 -11.86 24.84
CA LEU A 366 14.61 -11.22 26.11
C LEU A 366 15.07 -12.04 27.34
N GLY A 367 15.47 -13.30 27.16
CA GLY A 367 15.81 -14.21 28.26
C GLY A 367 14.60 -14.69 29.07
N LEU A 368 13.37 -14.46 28.59
CA LEU A 368 12.13 -14.76 29.32
C LEU A 368 11.76 -16.25 29.30
N LEU A 369 12.40 -17.08 28.47
CA LEU A 369 12.18 -18.53 28.48
C LEU A 369 12.68 -19.21 29.76
N GLU A 370 13.61 -18.57 30.47
CA GLU A 370 14.24 -19.12 31.68
C GLU A 370 13.53 -18.67 32.96
N SER A 371 12.49 -17.82 32.86
CA SER A 371 11.76 -17.28 34.03
C SER A 371 11.01 -18.38 34.79
N GLY A 372 10.51 -19.40 34.09
CA GLY A 372 9.62 -20.42 34.66
C GLY A 372 8.22 -19.88 35.00
N GLU A 373 7.92 -18.63 34.65
CA GLU A 373 6.64 -17.99 34.89
C GLU A 373 5.62 -18.35 33.79
N ASP A 374 4.36 -18.53 34.18
CA ASP A 374 3.25 -18.81 33.26
C ASP A 374 2.91 -17.61 32.36
N VAL A 375 3.36 -16.41 32.72
CA VAL A 375 3.13 -15.17 31.98
C VAL A 375 4.39 -14.32 31.98
N ASN A 376 4.87 -14.02 30.77
CA ASN A 376 6.05 -13.20 30.59
C ASN A 376 5.66 -11.76 30.27
N VAL A 377 6.37 -10.78 30.81
CA VAL A 377 6.10 -9.36 30.56
C VAL A 377 7.38 -8.67 30.11
N ALA A 378 7.26 -7.85 29.06
CA ALA A 378 8.35 -7.01 28.60
C ALA A 378 7.94 -5.57 28.34
N ILE A 379 8.86 -4.65 28.54
CA ILE A 379 8.76 -3.27 28.05
C ILE A 379 9.74 -3.12 26.89
N LEU A 380 9.23 -2.77 25.71
CA LEU A 380 10.02 -2.34 24.57
C LEU A 380 10.13 -0.82 24.60
N ASP A 381 11.33 -0.27 24.79
CA ASP A 381 11.54 1.17 24.86
C ASP A 381 11.82 1.82 23.49
N GLU A 382 11.94 3.15 23.50
CA GLU A 382 12.25 3.96 22.30
C GLU A 382 13.67 3.72 21.76
N GLY A 383 14.61 3.28 22.59
CA GLY A 383 16.01 3.00 22.23
C GLY A 383 16.24 1.58 21.73
N GLY A 384 15.18 0.77 21.59
CA GLY A 384 15.26 -0.63 21.23
C GLY A 384 15.74 -1.54 22.37
N LYS A 385 15.93 -0.99 23.57
CA LYS A 385 16.23 -1.77 24.76
C LYS A 385 14.94 -2.37 25.29
N LYS A 386 15.06 -3.61 25.74
CA LYS A 386 13.94 -4.42 26.20
C LYS A 386 14.16 -4.76 27.67
N TYR A 387 13.12 -4.64 28.48
CA TYR A 387 13.16 -4.93 29.91
C TYR A 387 12.21 -6.09 30.19
N ALA A 388 12.73 -7.17 30.74
CA ALA A 388 11.93 -8.27 31.28
C ALA A 388 11.43 -7.90 32.69
N MET A 389 10.23 -8.32 33.05
CA MET A 389 9.77 -8.29 34.43
C MET A 389 10.55 -9.34 35.23
N GLU A 390 11.21 -8.90 36.31
CA GLU A 390 11.97 -9.75 37.25
C GLU A 390 11.07 -10.45 38.27
#